data_AF-A0A0K2XQL4-F1
#
_entry.id   AF-A0A0K2XQL4-F1
#
_cell.length_a   1.000
_cell.length_b   1.000
_cell.length_c   1.000
_cell.angle_alpha   90.00
_cell.angle_beta   90.00
_cell.angle_gamma   90.00
#
_symmetry.space_group_name_H-M   'P 1'
#
loop_
_entity.id
_entity.type
_entity.pdbx_description
1 polymer ?
#
loop_
_entity_poly.entity_id
_entity_poly.type
_entity_poly.pdbx_seq_one_letter_code
_entity_poly.pdbx_strand_id
1 'polypeptide(L)'
;MQTQIEEISKVKKWIIKWKTRSLGKRLNIYILILSVLLFSDRCNLQAQLEKVKDYLEGIVNGCSVAWVFDRICVNVADYATDEHLYLKDRMRVFELLVQNIQLYQIVLDIWDDDMYQDQKDILKIAVQNAYDKRYSLDAESQRALSYQMRLFKR
;
A
#
# COMPACT_ATOMS: atom_id res chain seq x y z
N MET A 1 -1.14 -2.02 26.62
CA MET A 1 -2.43 -2.38 26.01
C MET A 1 -2.13 -3.36 24.90
N GLN A 2 -2.41 -4.66 25.09
CA GLN A 2 -2.19 -5.69 24.08
C GLN A 2 -3.17 -5.47 22.92
N THR A 3 -2.67 -5.05 21.77
CA THR A 3 -3.45 -4.96 20.54
C THR A 3 -3.88 -6.36 20.12
N GLN A 4 -5.18 -6.59 19.94
CA GLN A 4 -5.82 -7.88 19.58
C GLN A 4 -5.23 -8.58 18.33
N ILE A 5 -4.39 -7.89 17.57
CA ILE A 5 -3.63 -8.39 16.42
C ILE A 5 -2.56 -9.41 16.83
N GLU A 6 -2.00 -9.32 18.04
CA GLU A 6 -0.89 -10.19 18.47
C GLU A 6 -1.33 -11.64 18.78
N GLU A 7 -2.63 -11.88 18.97
CA GLU A 7 -3.17 -13.19 19.41
C GLU A 7 -3.91 -13.98 18.31
N ILE A 8 -3.59 -13.75 17.02
CA ILE A 8 -4.20 -14.56 15.95
C ILE A 8 -3.49 -15.93 15.88
N SER A 9 -4.22 -16.99 16.25
CA SER A 9 -3.69 -18.37 16.20
C SER A 9 -3.19 -18.76 14.81
N LYS A 10 -2.14 -19.60 14.74
CA LYS A 10 -1.54 -20.05 13.46
C LYS A 10 -2.57 -20.68 12.51
N VAL A 11 -3.52 -21.45 13.05
CA VAL A 11 -4.60 -22.08 12.28
C VAL A 11 -5.54 -21.02 11.70
N LYS A 12 -5.95 -20.03 12.51
CA LYS A 12 -6.81 -18.92 12.05
C LYS A 12 -6.10 -18.09 10.99
N LYS A 13 -4.81 -17.77 11.18
CA LYS A 13 -3.98 -17.11 10.15
C LYS A 13 -4.04 -17.89 8.85
N TRP A 14 -3.77 -19.20 8.87
CA TRP A 14 -3.78 -20.04 7.67
C TRP A 14 -5.14 -20.06 6.96
N ILE A 15 -6.25 -20.19 7.70
CA ILE A 15 -7.60 -20.13 7.13
C ILE A 15 -7.86 -18.79 6.45
N ILE A 16 -7.50 -17.67 7.08
CA ILE A 16 -7.66 -16.33 6.51
C ILE A 16 -6.82 -16.20 5.23
N LYS A 17 -5.53 -16.62 5.25
CA LYS A 17 -4.68 -16.58 4.05
C LYS A 17 -5.28 -17.43 2.92
N TRP A 18 -5.84 -18.60 3.25
CA TRP A 18 -6.44 -19.49 2.26
C TRP A 18 -7.73 -18.93 1.65
N LYS A 19 -8.65 -18.44 2.48
CA LYS A 19 -9.90 -17.79 2.02
C LYS A 19 -9.64 -16.57 1.13
N THR A 20 -8.54 -15.87 1.38
CA THR A 20 -8.17 -14.66 0.63
C THR A 20 -7.24 -14.89 -0.56
N ARG A 21 -6.84 -16.15 -0.85
CA ARG A 21 -5.94 -16.46 -1.99
C ARG A 21 -6.52 -16.11 -3.34
N SER A 22 -7.85 -16.18 -3.49
CA SER A 22 -8.55 -15.88 -4.74
C SER A 22 -9.02 -14.42 -4.84
N LEU A 23 -8.64 -13.56 -3.89
CA LEU A 23 -8.92 -12.14 -4.01
C LEU A 23 -8.22 -11.59 -5.26
N GLY A 24 -8.91 -10.72 -5.98
CA GLY A 24 -8.40 -10.13 -7.22
C GLY A 24 -7.09 -9.38 -7.02
N LYS A 25 -6.29 -9.27 -8.09
CA LYS A 25 -4.97 -8.59 -8.08
C LYS A 25 -5.03 -7.20 -7.45
N ARG A 26 -6.09 -6.43 -7.75
CA ARG A 26 -6.31 -5.10 -7.17
C ARG A 26 -6.43 -5.16 -5.64
N LEU A 27 -7.27 -6.02 -5.08
CA LEU A 27 -7.42 -6.15 -3.63
C LEU A 27 -6.14 -6.60 -2.94
N ASN A 28 -5.34 -7.47 -3.57
CA ASN A 28 -4.04 -7.87 -3.03
C ASN A 28 -3.06 -6.69 -2.93
N ILE A 29 -3.12 -5.73 -3.86
CA ILE A 29 -2.33 -4.49 -3.79
C ILE A 29 -2.79 -3.65 -2.60
N TYR A 30 -4.11 -3.47 -2.41
CA TYR A 30 -4.65 -2.73 -1.29
C TYR A 30 -4.26 -3.37 0.05
N ILE A 31 -4.44 -4.69 0.18
CA ILE A 31 -4.03 -5.45 1.36
C ILE A 31 -2.56 -5.17 1.69
N LEU A 32 -1.67 -5.25 0.69
CA LEU A 32 -0.25 -5.06 0.88
C LEU A 32 0.08 -3.62 1.34
N ILE A 33 -0.42 -2.61 0.63
CA ILE A 33 -0.16 -1.19 0.95
C ILE A 33 -0.69 -0.86 2.34
N LEU A 34 -1.96 -1.18 2.62
CA LEU A 34 -2.60 -0.87 3.90
C LEU A 34 -1.90 -1.58 5.07
N SER A 35 -1.48 -2.84 4.91
CA SER A 35 -0.74 -3.56 5.95
C SER A 35 0.59 -2.88 6.28
N VAL A 36 1.32 -2.39 5.27
CA VAL A 36 2.61 -1.70 5.46
C VAL A 36 2.40 -0.34 6.12
N LEU A 37 1.39 0.43 5.70
CA LEU A 37 1.09 1.74 6.29
C LEU A 37 0.73 1.60 7.77
N LEU A 38 -0.16 0.66 8.11
CA LEU A 38 -0.57 0.37 9.48
C LEU A 38 0.61 -0.01 10.38
N PHE A 39 1.52 -0.84 9.89
CA PHE A 39 2.66 -1.27 10.69
C PHE A 39 3.76 -0.20 10.80
N SER A 40 3.79 0.75 9.87
CA SER A 40 4.75 1.86 9.87
C SER A 40 4.50 2.84 11.01
N ASP A 41 3.25 2.98 11.48
CA ASP A 41 2.90 3.77 12.65
C ASP A 41 2.28 2.91 13.77
N ARG A 42 3.13 2.41 14.66
CA ARG A 42 2.70 1.61 15.81
C ARG A 42 2.07 2.45 16.91
N CYS A 43 2.22 3.78 16.90
CA CYS A 43 1.79 4.64 18.01
C CYS A 43 0.27 4.86 18.00
N ASN A 44 -0.38 4.80 16.84
CA ASN A 44 -1.83 5.01 16.71
C ASN A 44 -2.56 3.88 15.95
N LEU A 45 -2.08 2.64 16.12
CA LEU A 45 -2.55 1.48 15.35
C LEU A 45 -4.07 1.27 15.43
N GLN A 46 -4.69 1.50 16.60
CA GLN A 46 -6.13 1.29 16.77
C GLN A 46 -6.97 2.27 15.93
N ALA A 47 -6.65 3.57 15.97
CA ALA A 47 -7.37 4.55 15.17
C ALA A 47 -7.14 4.33 13.67
N GLN A 48 -5.91 3.94 13.28
CA GLN A 48 -5.65 3.62 11.89
C GLN A 48 -6.40 2.36 11.41
N LEU A 49 -6.59 1.35 12.26
CA LEU A 49 -7.40 0.18 11.90
C LEU A 49 -8.84 0.56 11.63
N GLU A 50 -9.42 1.46 12.44
CA GLU A 50 -10.77 1.99 12.21
C GLU A 50 -10.84 2.74 10.88
N LYS A 51 -9.90 3.66 10.63
CA LYS A 51 -9.81 4.37 9.34
C LYS A 51 -9.68 3.43 8.15
N VAL A 52 -8.84 2.40 8.25
CA VAL A 52 -8.66 1.41 7.18
C VAL A 52 -9.94 0.63 6.94
N LYS A 53 -10.70 0.31 7.99
CA LYS A 53 -11.98 -0.36 7.84
C LYS A 53 -12.98 0.52 7.09
N ASP A 54 -13.13 1.77 7.48
CA ASP A 54 -14.02 2.75 6.83
C ASP A 54 -13.61 2.99 5.37
N TYR A 55 -12.31 3.14 5.13
CA TYR A 55 -11.74 3.23 3.79
C TYR A 55 -12.09 2.02 2.93
N LEU A 56 -11.98 0.80 3.47
CA LEU A 56 -12.34 -0.41 2.73
C LEU A 56 -13.85 -0.50 2.43
N GLU A 57 -14.71 -0.06 3.34
CA GLU A 57 -16.17 -0.02 3.11
C GLU A 57 -16.55 0.88 1.93
N GLY A 58 -15.80 1.96 1.69
CA GLY A 58 -15.99 2.84 0.54
C GLY A 58 -15.54 2.28 -0.82
N ILE A 59 -14.73 1.21 -0.84
CA ILE A 59 -14.01 0.76 -2.05
C ILE A 59 -14.31 -0.70 -2.39
N VAL A 60 -14.67 -1.50 -1.39
CA VAL A 60 -14.90 -2.93 -1.51
C VAL A 60 -16.37 -3.22 -1.20
N ASN A 61 -17.05 -3.88 -2.12
CA ASN A 61 -18.47 -4.17 -1.93
C ASN A 61 -18.68 -5.39 -1.01
N GLY A 62 -19.52 -5.21 0.02
CA GLY A 62 -20.14 -6.28 0.81
C GLY A 62 -19.17 -7.15 1.61
N CYS A 63 -19.41 -8.47 1.63
CA CYS A 63 -18.69 -9.44 2.47
C CYS A 63 -17.16 -9.48 2.26
N SER A 64 -16.64 -8.89 1.18
CA SER A 64 -15.21 -8.87 0.90
C SER A 64 -14.43 -7.91 1.81
N VAL A 65 -15.08 -6.87 2.37
CA VAL A 65 -14.44 -5.93 3.31
C VAL A 65 -13.86 -6.67 4.51
N ALA A 66 -14.68 -7.50 5.16
CA ALA A 66 -14.28 -8.25 6.36
C ALA A 66 -13.09 -9.18 6.07
N TRP A 67 -13.09 -9.87 4.92
CA TRP A 67 -12.00 -10.76 4.56
C TRP A 67 -10.71 -10.01 4.23
N VAL A 68 -10.81 -8.88 3.55
CA VAL A 68 -9.67 -8.00 3.24
C VAL A 68 -9.08 -7.44 4.53
N PHE A 69 -9.93 -6.96 5.44
CA PHE A 69 -9.52 -6.43 6.73
C PHE A 69 -8.85 -7.50 7.61
N ASP A 70 -9.45 -8.69 7.72
CA ASP A 70 -8.85 -9.84 8.42
C ASP A 70 -7.45 -10.16 7.85
N ARG A 71 -7.31 -10.10 6.52
CA ARG A 71 -6.03 -10.38 5.86
C ARG A 71 -4.97 -9.33 6.18
N ILE A 72 -5.36 -8.06 6.26
CA ILE A 72 -4.49 -6.95 6.67
C ILE A 72 -4.03 -7.18 8.12
N CYS A 73 -4.95 -7.45 9.04
CA CYS A 73 -4.61 -7.75 10.44
C CYS A 73 -3.63 -8.93 10.56
N VAL A 74 -3.81 -9.98 9.77
CA VAL A 74 -2.87 -11.11 9.73
C VAL A 74 -1.47 -10.68 9.27
N ASN A 75 -1.36 -9.82 8.25
CA ASN A 75 -0.05 -9.34 7.79
C ASN A 75 0.63 -8.45 8.84
N VAL A 76 -0.11 -7.53 9.47
CA VAL A 76 0.39 -6.69 10.57
C VAL A 76 0.89 -7.56 11.73
N ALA A 77 0.13 -8.61 12.10
CA ALA A 77 0.55 -9.58 13.11
C ALA A 77 1.82 -10.34 12.71
N ASP A 78 1.97 -10.69 11.43
CA ASP A 78 3.15 -11.38 10.93
C ASP A 78 4.37 -10.44 10.96
N TYR A 79 4.21 -9.17 10.59
CA TYR A 79 5.27 -8.15 10.66
C TYR A 79 5.78 -7.93 12.08
N ALA A 80 4.91 -8.04 13.09
CA ALA A 80 5.32 -7.96 14.49
C ALA A 80 6.27 -9.10 14.90
N THR A 81 6.16 -10.26 14.23
CA THR A 81 6.98 -11.45 14.51
C THR A 81 8.14 -11.66 13.53
N ASP A 82 8.11 -11.02 12.36
CA ASP A 82 9.08 -11.17 11.28
C ASP A 82 9.37 -9.80 10.63
N GLU A 83 10.43 -9.15 11.11
CA GLU A 83 10.86 -7.85 10.60
C GLU A 83 11.37 -7.94 9.16
N HIS A 84 12.00 -9.06 8.76
CA HIS A 84 12.47 -9.24 7.38
C HIS A 84 11.32 -9.27 6.39
N LEU A 85 10.21 -9.93 6.77
CA LEU A 85 8.99 -9.91 5.97
C LEU A 85 8.45 -8.49 5.81
N TYR A 86 8.42 -7.70 6.89
CA TYR A 86 8.00 -6.30 6.81
C TYR A 86 8.89 -5.48 5.89
N LEU A 87 10.21 -5.54 6.03
CA LEU A 87 11.15 -4.79 5.20
C LEU A 87 11.00 -5.13 3.71
N LYS A 88 10.82 -6.42 3.41
CA LYS A 88 10.56 -6.91 2.05
C LYS A 88 9.26 -6.35 1.47
N ASP A 89 8.18 -6.41 2.23
CA ASP A 89 6.88 -5.91 1.78
C ASP A 89 6.87 -4.38 1.67
N ARG A 90 7.56 -3.67 2.56
CA ARG A 90 7.77 -2.21 2.48
C ARG A 90 8.49 -1.81 1.20
N MET A 91 9.56 -2.51 0.84
CA MET A 91 10.25 -2.29 -0.44
C MET A 91 9.33 -2.56 -1.64
N ARG A 92 8.52 -3.62 -1.56
CA ARG A 92 7.56 -3.96 -2.61
C ARG A 92 6.48 -2.88 -2.77
N VAL A 93 5.97 -2.34 -1.66
CA VAL A 93 5.04 -1.21 -1.69
C VAL A 93 5.69 0.00 -2.33
N PHE A 94 6.92 0.34 -1.95
CA PHE A 94 7.64 1.45 -2.56
C PHE A 94 7.76 1.29 -4.09
N GLU A 95 8.17 0.11 -4.57
CA GLU A 95 8.24 -0.17 -6.01
C GLU A 95 6.88 -0.07 -6.71
N LEU A 96 5.80 -0.53 -6.07
CA LEU A 96 4.43 -0.39 -6.61
C LEU A 96 4.02 1.07 -6.74
N LEU A 97 4.32 1.91 -5.74
CA LEU A 97 4.03 3.35 -5.78
C LEU A 97 4.84 4.05 -6.88
N VAL A 98 6.10 3.68 -7.07
CA VAL A 98 6.94 4.20 -8.16
C VAL A 98 6.45 3.73 -9.53
N GLN A 99 5.96 2.50 -9.66
CA GLN A 99 5.43 2.01 -10.95
C GLN A 99 4.05 2.59 -11.28
N ASN A 100 3.24 2.88 -10.26
CA ASN A 100 1.91 3.42 -10.43
C ASN A 100 1.62 4.50 -9.37
N ILE A 101 1.90 5.74 -9.74
CA ILE A 101 1.75 6.91 -8.87
C ILE A 101 0.30 7.11 -8.39
N GLN A 102 -0.71 6.60 -9.11
CA GLN A 102 -2.11 6.71 -8.68
C GLN A 102 -2.38 5.92 -7.38
N LEU A 103 -1.58 4.89 -7.09
CA LEU A 103 -1.68 4.15 -5.82
C LEU A 103 -1.24 4.98 -4.63
N TYR A 104 -0.52 6.09 -4.85
CA TYR A 104 -0.15 7.03 -3.79
C TYR A 104 -1.36 7.69 -3.14
N GLN A 105 -2.51 7.76 -3.83
CA GLN A 105 -3.76 8.23 -3.24
C GLN A 105 -4.14 7.43 -1.98
N ILE A 106 -3.86 6.11 -1.96
CA ILE A 106 -4.11 5.26 -0.77
C ILE A 106 -3.32 5.76 0.45
N VAL A 107 -2.09 6.23 0.24
CA VAL A 107 -1.28 6.79 1.32
C VAL A 107 -1.91 8.09 1.83
N LEU A 108 -2.34 8.97 0.91
CA LEU A 108 -2.96 10.24 1.26
C LEU A 108 -4.27 10.06 2.03
N ASP A 109 -5.08 9.06 1.65
CA ASP A 109 -6.38 8.80 2.28
C ASP A 109 -6.24 8.18 3.68
N ILE A 110 -5.20 7.37 3.92
CA ILE A 110 -4.97 6.72 5.22
C ILE A 110 -4.18 7.58 6.19
N TRP A 111 -3.24 8.38 5.67
CA TRP A 111 -2.42 9.32 6.44
C TRP A 111 -2.94 10.75 6.27
N ASP A 112 -4.24 10.94 6.32
CA ASP A 112 -4.87 12.26 6.13
C ASP A 112 -4.54 13.25 7.26
N ASP A 113 -4.39 12.77 8.50
CA ASP A 113 -4.07 13.61 9.66
C ASP A 113 -2.72 14.34 9.55
N ASP A 114 -2.65 15.52 10.15
CA ASP A 114 -1.45 16.37 10.20
C ASP A 114 -0.26 15.69 10.87
N MET A 115 -0.50 14.74 11.79
CA MET A 115 0.57 13.99 12.47
C MET A 115 1.42 13.14 11.52
N TYR A 116 0.90 12.85 10.33
CA TYR A 116 1.60 12.06 9.31
C TYR A 116 2.28 12.91 8.24
N GLN A 117 2.28 14.23 8.38
CA GLN A 117 2.77 15.13 7.35
C GLN A 117 4.23 14.88 6.99
N ASP A 118 5.09 14.68 8.00
CA ASP A 118 6.51 14.39 7.78
C ASP A 118 6.72 13.05 7.04
N GLN A 119 5.99 12.00 7.44
CA GLN A 119 6.08 10.68 6.80
C GLN A 119 5.57 10.74 5.35
N LYS A 120 4.47 11.47 5.11
CA LYS A 120 3.93 11.72 3.77
C LYS A 120 4.97 12.43 2.89
N ASP A 121 5.57 13.51 3.39
CA ASP A 121 6.52 14.32 2.62
C ASP A 121 7.80 13.55 2.29
N ILE A 122 8.35 12.80 3.26
CA ILE A 122 9.50 11.91 3.03
C ILE A 122 9.18 10.87 1.95
N LEU A 123 8.04 10.19 2.08
CA LEU A 123 7.65 9.16 1.12
C LEU A 123 7.37 9.76 -0.27
N LYS A 124 6.72 10.93 -0.32
CA LYS A 124 6.44 11.67 -1.55
C LYS A 124 7.73 11.99 -2.30
N ILE A 125 8.69 12.61 -1.62
CA ILE A 125 9.99 12.96 -2.20
C ILE A 125 10.71 11.71 -2.70
N ALA A 126 10.73 10.64 -1.90
CA ALA A 126 11.37 9.38 -2.28
C ALA A 126 10.74 8.74 -3.51
N VAL A 127 9.40 8.66 -3.57
CA VAL A 127 8.66 8.09 -4.70
C VAL A 127 8.83 8.96 -5.95
N GLN A 128 8.72 10.28 -5.83
CA GLN A 128 8.92 11.22 -6.94
C GLN A 128 10.32 11.11 -7.52
N ASN A 129 11.36 11.16 -6.69
CA ASN A 129 12.75 11.04 -7.15
C ASN A 129 13.01 9.70 -7.86
N ALA A 130 12.45 8.61 -7.34
CA ALA A 130 12.59 7.29 -7.96
C ALA A 130 11.79 7.18 -9.28
N TYR A 131 10.60 7.78 -9.33
CA TYR A 131 9.79 7.88 -10.54
C TYR A 131 10.52 8.66 -11.63
N ASP A 132 10.98 9.88 -11.30
CA ASP A 132 11.68 10.76 -12.24
C ASP A 132 12.98 10.12 -12.73
N LYS A 133 13.72 9.44 -11.85
CA LYS A 133 14.91 8.69 -12.27
C LYS A 133 14.58 7.55 -13.24
N ARG A 134 13.47 6.84 -13.03
CA ARG A 134 13.07 5.67 -13.85
C ARG A 134 12.42 6.06 -15.17
N TYR A 135 11.67 7.17 -15.19
CA TYR A 135 10.88 7.62 -16.34
C TYR A 135 11.41 8.92 -16.98
N SER A 136 12.57 9.41 -16.54
CA SER A 136 13.30 10.44 -17.27
C SER A 136 13.62 9.92 -18.67
N LEU A 137 12.98 10.51 -19.66
CA LEU A 137 13.32 10.26 -21.05
C LEU A 137 14.73 10.78 -21.29
N ASP A 138 15.61 9.94 -21.81
CA ASP A 138 16.87 10.43 -22.35
C ASP A 138 16.60 11.44 -23.50
N ALA A 139 17.59 12.28 -23.80
CA ALA A 139 17.44 13.35 -24.79
C ALA A 139 17.06 12.83 -26.18
N GLU A 140 17.33 11.56 -26.48
CA GLU A 140 17.05 10.90 -27.75
C GLU A 140 15.60 10.41 -27.81
N SER A 141 15.11 9.83 -26.72
CA SER A 141 13.73 9.41 -26.50
C SER A 141 12.79 10.61 -26.47
N GLN A 142 13.19 11.73 -25.87
CA GLN A 142 12.47 13.00 -25.95
C GLN A 142 12.35 13.52 -27.39
N ARG A 143 13.42 13.40 -28.20
CA ARG A 143 13.38 13.76 -29.63
C ARG A 143 12.48 12.82 -30.43
N ALA A 144 12.54 11.52 -30.17
CA ALA A 144 11.68 10.54 -30.84
C ALA A 144 10.19 10.76 -30.52
N LEU A 145 9.87 11.03 -29.26
CA LEU A 145 8.50 11.27 -28.80
C LEU A 145 7.94 12.59 -29.35
N SER A 146 8.77 13.65 -29.37
CA SER A 146 8.38 14.93 -30.00
C SER A 146 8.23 14.84 -31.52
N TYR A 147 9.01 13.99 -32.20
CA TYR A 147 8.84 13.70 -33.62
C TYR A 147 7.53 12.96 -33.90
N GLN A 148 7.20 11.92 -33.11
CA GLN A 148 5.91 11.22 -33.22
C GLN A 148 4.73 12.15 -32.96
N MET A 149 4.78 12.99 -31.92
CA MET A 149 3.71 13.95 -31.62
C MET A 149 3.48 14.97 -32.75
N ARG A 150 4.52 15.35 -33.50
CA ARG A 150 4.36 16.22 -34.68
C ARG A 150 3.68 15.51 -35.85
N LEU A 151 3.93 14.22 -36.03
CA LEU A 151 3.31 13.42 -37.08
C LEU A 151 1.82 13.13 -36.79
N PHE A 152 1.46 12.91 -35.53
CA PHE A 152 0.06 12.70 -35.10
C PHE A 152 -0.80 13.97 -35.04
N LYS A 153 -0.19 15.17 -35.17
CA LYS A 153 -0.89 16.46 -35.25
C LYS A 153 -1.18 16.92 -36.69
N ARG A 154 -0.89 16.09 -37.70
CA ARG A 154 -1.37 16.25 -39.08
C ARG A 154 -2.62 15.43 -39.29
#